data_AF-T1GE93-F1
#
_entry.id   AF-T1GE93-F1
#
_cell.length_a   1.000
_cell.length_b   1.000
_cell.length_c   1.000
_cell.angle_alpha   90.00
_cell.angle_beta   90.00
_cell.angle_gamma   90.00
#
_symmetry.space_group_name_H-M   'P 1'
#
loop_
_entity.id
_entity.type
_entity.pdbx_description
1 polymer ?
#
loop_
_entity_poly.entity_id
_entity_poly.type
_entity_poly.pdbx_seq_one_letter_code
_entity_poly.pdbx_strand_id
1 'polypeptide(L)'
;MTGFWFTGIMLILYLFHVCEKFHRIPWLKIEMYFDISWTILYLIAASLAASLGHEAYAAAAFFGFCAMVCYGYDSFLKWKQVQSGEIAQGSRVVNKQTNVVTTA
;
A
#
# COMPACT_ATOMS: atom_id res chain seq x y z
N MET A 1 -6.06 -7.07 -14.53
CA MET A 1 -4.70 -7.67 -14.63
C MET A 1 -3.64 -6.80 -13.95
N THR A 2 -3.68 -5.48 -14.09
CA THR A 2 -2.70 -4.55 -13.49
C THR A 2 -2.55 -4.68 -11.97
N GLY A 3 -3.65 -4.92 -11.23
CA GLY A 3 -3.63 -5.19 -9.79
C GLY A 3 -2.72 -6.36 -9.41
N PHE A 4 -2.98 -7.52 -10.01
CA PHE A 4 -2.23 -8.76 -9.80
C PHE A 4 -0.74 -8.62 -10.12
N TRP A 5 -0.40 -7.99 -11.25
CA TRP A 5 1.00 -7.79 -11.65
C TRP A 5 1.73 -6.83 -10.73
N PHE A 6 1.09 -5.74 -10.30
CA PHE A 6 1.71 -4.78 -9.37
C PHE A 6 1.97 -5.42 -8.00
N THR A 7 0.98 -6.12 -7.43
CA THR A 7 1.14 -6.82 -6.15
C THR A 7 2.18 -7.94 -6.24
N GLY A 8 2.22 -8.67 -7.37
CA GLY A 8 3.21 -9.72 -7.61
C GLY A 8 4.64 -9.19 -7.73
N ILE A 9 4.83 -8.08 -8.45
CA ILE A 9 6.14 -7.44 -8.59
C ILE A 9 6.60 -6.88 -7.23
N MET A 10 5.70 -6.22 -6.48
CA MET A 10 6.02 -5.76 -5.12
C MET A 10 6.42 -6.92 -4.22
N LEU A 11 5.67 -8.02 -4.21
CA LEU A 11 6.00 -9.20 -3.41
C LEU A 11 7.42 -9.73 -3.67
N ILE A 12 7.84 -9.76 -4.94
CA ILE A 12 9.20 -10.15 -5.34
C ILE A 12 10.23 -9.14 -4.80
N LEU A 13 9.97 -7.84 -4.90
CA LEU A 13 10.86 -6.79 -4.39
C LEU A 13 11.04 -6.85 -2.86
N TYR A 14 9.98 -7.19 -2.12
CA TYR A 14 10.02 -7.44 -0.68
C TYR A 14 10.85 -8.70 -0.36
N LEU A 15 10.62 -9.81 -1.07
CA LEU A 15 11.34 -11.08 -0.87
C LEU A 15 12.84 -10.95 -1.08
N PHE A 16 13.26 -10.26 -2.15
CA PHE A 16 14.67 -10.07 -2.47
C PHE A 16 15.32 -8.90 -1.71
N HIS A 17 14.63 -8.33 -0.70
CA HIS A 17 15.13 -7.21 0.11
C HIS A 17 15.61 -6.00 -0.73
N VAL A 18 15.07 -5.86 -1.96
CA VAL A 18 15.38 -4.74 -2.85
C VAL A 18 14.81 -3.45 -2.26
N CYS A 19 13.64 -3.54 -1.63
CA CYS A 19 13.03 -2.45 -0.86
C CYS A 19 13.93 -1.94 0.27
N GLU A 20 14.73 -2.81 0.90
CA GLU A 20 15.67 -2.43 1.95
C GLU A 20 16.92 -1.77 1.37
N LYS A 21 17.39 -2.13 0.17
CA LYS A 21 18.60 -1.55 -0.44
C LYS A 21 18.36 -0.17 -1.07
N PHE A 22 17.13 0.15 -1.44
CA PHE A 22 16.73 1.42 -2.04
C PHE A 22 15.92 2.29 -1.07
N HIS A 23 16.53 2.73 0.04
CA HIS A 23 15.89 3.59 1.06
C HIS A 23 15.47 4.99 0.55
N ARG A 24 16.00 5.42 -0.61
CA ARG A 24 15.70 6.73 -1.19
C ARG A 24 14.28 6.81 -1.77
N ILE A 25 13.69 5.67 -2.15
CA ILE A 25 12.36 5.62 -2.76
C ILE A 25 11.34 5.43 -1.63
N PRO A 26 10.33 6.31 -1.50
CA PRO A 26 9.29 6.17 -0.48
C PRO A 26 8.25 5.10 -0.88
N TRP A 27 8.66 3.83 -0.87
CA TRP A 27 7.86 2.66 -1.29
C TRP A 27 6.49 2.60 -0.61
N LEU A 28 6.44 2.85 0.70
CA LEU A 28 5.20 2.88 1.48
C LEU A 28 4.17 3.90 0.97
N LYS A 29 4.64 5.06 0.48
CA LYS A 29 3.74 6.09 -0.10
C LYS A 29 3.20 5.64 -1.45
N ILE A 30 4.03 5.00 -2.28
CA ILE A 30 3.63 4.50 -3.59
C ILE A 30 2.53 3.45 -3.45
N GLU A 31 2.69 2.51 -2.51
CA GLU A 31 1.69 1.50 -2.20
C GLU A 31 0.39 2.09 -1.68
N MET A 32 0.49 3.07 -0.78
CA MET A 32 -0.68 3.76 -0.25
C MET A 32 -1.49 4.43 -1.38
N TYR A 33 -0.84 5.14 -2.31
CA TYR A 33 -1.54 5.75 -3.45
C TYR A 33 -2.16 4.71 -4.39
N PHE A 34 -1.51 3.56 -4.54
CA PHE A 34 -2.04 2.45 -5.33
C PHE A 34 -3.32 1.88 -4.71
N ASP A 35 -3.32 1.57 -3.40
CA ASP A 35 -4.50 1.06 -2.70
C ASP A 35 -5.65 2.07 -2.68
N ILE A 36 -5.37 3.36 -2.50
CA ILE A 36 -6.40 4.41 -2.57
C ILE A 36 -7.04 4.44 -3.95
N SER A 37 -6.23 4.39 -5.01
CA SER A 37 -6.71 4.38 -6.39
C SER A 37 -7.60 3.16 -6.66
N TRP A 38 -7.19 1.97 -6.19
CA TRP A 38 -7.99 0.75 -6.32
C TRP A 38 -9.27 0.78 -5.51
N THR A 39 -9.25 1.34 -4.31
CA THR A 39 -10.45 1.52 -3.48
C THR A 39 -11.50 2.34 -4.23
N ILE A 40 -11.10 3.45 -4.86
CA ILE A 40 -11.99 4.31 -5.65
C ILE A 40 -12.53 3.55 -6.88
N LEU A 41 -11.67 2.83 -7.60
CA LEU A 41 -12.08 2.05 -8.77
C LEU A 41 -13.07 0.93 -8.41
N TYR A 42 -12.82 0.21 -7.30
CA TYR A 42 -13.75 -0.81 -6.81
C TYR A 42 -15.07 -0.22 -6.33
N LEU A 43 -15.05 0.97 -5.71
CA LEU A 43 -16.27 1.69 -5.32
C LEU A 43 -17.13 2.02 -6.54
N ILE A 44 -16.53 2.59 -7.59
CA ILE A 44 -17.25 2.95 -8.82
C ILE A 44 -17.78 1.69 -9.52
N ALA A 45 -16.93 0.66 -9.68
CA ALA A 45 -17.30 -0.58 -10.35
C ALA A 45 -18.42 -1.33 -9.61
N ALA A 46 -18.33 -1.43 -8.29
CA ALA A 46 -19.36 -2.09 -7.47
C ALA A 46 -20.68 -1.31 -7.48
N SER A 47 -20.63 0.02 -7.42
CA SER A 47 -21.82 0.88 -7.52
C SER A 47 -22.49 0.74 -8.89
N LEU A 48 -21.70 0.68 -9.96
CA LEU A 48 -22.23 0.48 -11.32
C LEU A 48 -22.86 -0.90 -11.47
N ALA A 49 -22.19 -1.96 -10.98
CA ALA A 49 -22.70 -3.33 -11.00
C ALA A 49 -24.00 -3.48 -10.19
N ALA A 50 -24.10 -2.79 -9.04
CA ALA A 50 -25.33 -2.74 -8.24
C ALA A 50 -26.47 -2.01 -8.96
N SER A 51 -26.15 -0.94 -9.71
CA SER A 51 -27.16 -0.13 -10.42
C SER A 51 -27.80 -0.85 -11.61
N LEU A 52 -27.10 -1.81 -12.23
CA LEU A 52 -27.58 -2.53 -13.40
C LEU A 52 -28.63 -3.61 -13.09
N GLY A 53 -28.86 -3.94 -11.82
CA GLY A 53 -30.00 -4.76 -11.36
C GLY A 53 -30.06 -6.21 -11.88
N HIS A 54 -29.11 -6.65 -12.70
CA HIS A 54 -29.04 -8.04 -13.17
C HIS A 54 -28.44 -8.95 -12.11
N GLU A 55 -29.07 -10.10 -11.89
CA GLU A 55 -28.66 -11.09 -10.87
C GLU A 55 -27.22 -11.58 -11.08
N ALA A 56 -26.76 -11.63 -12.33
CA ALA A 56 -25.38 -11.97 -12.68
C ALA A 56 -24.34 -10.95 -12.17
N TYR A 57 -24.72 -9.67 -12.02
CA TYR A 57 -23.85 -8.61 -11.52
C TYR A 57 -23.99 -8.38 -10.00
N ALA A 58 -24.98 -8.98 -9.34
CA ALA A 58 -25.15 -8.87 -7.89
C ALA A 58 -23.94 -9.47 -7.13
N ALA A 59 -23.46 -10.65 -7.57
CA ALA A 59 -22.26 -11.26 -7.00
C ALA A 59 -21.01 -10.38 -7.24
N ALA A 60 -20.89 -9.81 -8.44
CA ALA A 60 -19.78 -8.91 -8.78
C ALA A 60 -19.80 -7.62 -7.92
N ALA A 61 -20.98 -7.06 -7.66
CA ALA A 61 -21.14 -5.91 -6.78
C ALA A 61 -20.75 -6.27 -5.34
N PHE A 62 -21.22 -7.41 -4.80
CA PHE A 62 -20.87 -7.86 -3.45
C PHE A 62 -19.36 -8.05 -3.27
N PHE A 63 -18.72 -8.81 -4.15
CA PHE A 63 -17.27 -9.00 -4.08
C PHE A 63 -16.50 -7.71 -4.34
N GLY A 64 -17.02 -6.82 -5.20
CA GLY A 64 -16.44 -5.49 -5.44
C GLY A 64 -16.47 -4.60 -4.21
N PHE A 65 -17.57 -4.59 -3.44
CA PHE A 65 -17.65 -3.85 -2.17
C PHE A 65 -16.74 -4.45 -1.10
N CYS A 66 -16.67 -5.79 -0.99
CA CYS A 66 -15.72 -6.44 -0.08
C CYS A 66 -14.27 -6.07 -0.43
N ALA A 67 -13.92 -6.09 -1.71
CA ALA A 67 -12.59 -5.67 -2.17
C ALA A 67 -12.33 -4.19 -1.83
N MET A 68 -13.30 -3.31 -2.05
CA MET A 68 -13.21 -1.89 -1.69
C MET A 68 -12.88 -1.71 -0.20
N VAL A 69 -13.56 -2.43 0.69
CA VAL A 69 -13.29 -2.37 2.14
C VAL A 69 -11.89 -2.88 2.47
N CYS A 70 -11.45 -3.99 1.86
CA CYS A 70 -10.11 -4.53 2.08
C CYS A 70 -9.01 -3.55 1.64
N TYR A 71 -9.09 -3.01 0.42
CA TYR A 71 -8.14 -2.01 -0.08
C TYR A 71 -8.19 -0.71 0.73
N GLY A 72 -9.39 -0.28 1.14
CA GLY A 72 -9.56 0.90 1.97
C GLY A 72 -8.92 0.74 3.35
N TYR A 73 -9.14 -0.40 4.01
CA TYR A 73 -8.53 -0.71 5.31
C TYR A 73 -7.01 -0.79 5.22
N ASP A 74 -6.48 -1.45 4.18
CA ASP A 74 -5.05 -1.55 3.96
C ASP A 74 -4.41 -0.17 3.71
N SER A 75 -5.08 0.69 2.94
CA SER A 75 -4.64 2.08 2.72
C SER A 75 -4.61 2.91 4.01
N PHE A 76 -5.57 2.70 4.92
CA PHE A 76 -5.63 3.36 6.22
C PHE A 76 -4.48 2.91 7.12
N LEU A 77 -4.18 1.61 7.14
CA LEU A 77 -3.03 1.07 7.87
C LEU A 77 -1.72 1.68 7.37
N LYS A 78 -1.52 1.71 6.04
CA LYS A 78 -0.35 2.32 5.41
C LYS A 78 -0.27 3.82 5.67
N TRP A 79 -1.39 4.54 5.67
CA TRP A 79 -1.41 5.96 6.01
C TRP A 79 -0.96 6.20 7.46
N LYS A 80 -1.41 5.37 8.40
CA LYS A 80 -0.95 5.42 9.79
C LYS A 80 0.56 5.18 9.90
N GLN A 81 1.10 4.22 9.15
CA GLN A 81 2.54 3.92 9.10
C GLN A 81 3.35 5.06 8.46
N VAL A 82 2.81 5.73 7.44
CA VAL A 82 3.44 6.92 6.84
C VAL A 82 3.50 8.06 7.86
N GLN A 83 2.46 8.25 8.67
CA GLN A 83 2.44 9.27 9.73
C GLN A 83 3.41 8.94 10.89
N SER A 84 3.56 7.67 11.26
CA SER A 84 4.57 7.26 12.25
C SER A 84 6.01 7.32 11.72
N GLY A 85 6.19 7.59 10.41
CA GLY A 85 7.51 7.67 9.78
C GLY A 85 8.19 6.31 9.64
N GLU A 86 7.40 5.24 9.69
CA GLU A 86 7.86 3.87 9.53
C GLU A 86 8.37 3.63 8.10
N ILE A 87 9.31 2.71 8.00
CA ILE A 87 9.89 2.26 6.74
C ILE A 87 9.21 0.97 6.33
N ALA A 88 8.99 0.82 5.02
CA ALA A 88 8.29 -0.33 4.45
C ALA A 88 8.94 -1.68 4.82
N GLN A 89 10.27 -1.70 5.00
CA GLN A 89 11.04 -2.88 5.40
C GLN A 89 12.38 -2.45 6.03
N GLY A 90 12.85 -3.16 7.06
CA GLY A 90 14.13 -2.92 7.75
C GLY A 90 14.02 -2.11 9.05
N SER A 91 15.16 -1.84 9.70
CA SER A 91 15.28 -0.95 10.87
C SER A 91 16.11 0.28 10.51
N ARG A 92 15.68 1.48 10.95
CA ARG A 92 16.50 2.69 10.82
C ARG A 92 17.76 2.51 11.67
N VAL A 93 18.91 2.25 11.03
CA VAL A 93 20.20 2.34 11.69
C VAL A 93 20.53 3.83 11.86
N VAL A 94 20.03 4.44 12.94
CA VAL A 94 20.40 5.80 13.32
C VAL A 94 21.83 5.74 13.82
N ASN A 95 22.80 6.02 12.95
CA ASN A 95 24.17 6.29 13.36
C ASN A 95 24.17 7.58 14.19
N LYS A 96 24.06 7.46 15.51
CA LYS A 96 24.27 8.58 16.44
C LYS A 96 25.75 8.96 16.36
N GLN A 97 26.06 9.98 15.58
CA GLN A 97 27.40 10.57 15.54
C GLN A 97 27.67 11.23 16.89
N THR A 98 28.43 10.54 17.74
CA THR A 98 28.83 11.06 19.06
C THR A 98 30.02 11.98 18.85
N ASN A 99 29.77 13.28 18.72
CA ASN A 99 30.84 14.27 18.64
C ASN A 99 31.52 14.35 20.02
N VAL A 100 32.68 13.72 20.16
CA VAL A 100 33.52 13.86 21.35
C VAL A 100 34.20 15.23 21.24
N VAL A 101 33.75 16.19 22.06
CA VAL A 101 34.39 17.50 22.17
C VAL A 101 35.66 17.33 23.00
N THR A 102 36.81 17.25 22.34
CA THR A 102 38.12 17.28 23.01
C THR A 102 38.39 18.72 23.44
N THR A 103 38.30 19.01 24.74
CA THR A 103 38.78 20.27 25.30
C THR A 103 40.31 20.18 25.40
N ALA A 104 41.00 21.14 24.77
CA ALA A 104 42.45 21.26 24.75
C ALA A 104 43.00 21.88 26.04
#